data_AF-A0A427AP81-F1
#
_entry.id   AF-A0A427AP81-F1
#
_cell.length_a   1.000
_cell.length_b   1.000
_cell.length_c   1.000
_cell.angle_alpha   90.00
_cell.angle_beta   90.00
_cell.angle_gamma   90.00
#
_symmetry.space_group_name_H-M   'P 1'
#
loop_
_entity.id
_entity.type
_entity.pdbx_description
1 polymer ?
#
loop_
_entity_poly.entity_id
_entity_poly.type
_entity_poly.pdbx_seq_one_letter_code
_entity_poly.pdbx_strand_id
1 'polypeptide(L)'
;MVRFFFFSWQGTYSTKIFSLAILLSSLFVYNQLDRLRSEFKSGLDALVKYIFERTRPKRLGATVMTGPILAGITQSYLDAINNGAVPTISSSWQDYASQPFLVMISYDSAAEIYKSYFDRSKPAEEV
;
A
#
# COMPACT_ATOMS: atom_id res chain seq x y z
N MET A 1 7.59 -18.70 20.76
CA MET A 1 8.26 -17.59 20.06
C MET A 1 8.22 -17.88 18.57
N VAL A 2 7.19 -17.41 17.86
CA VAL A 2 7.09 -17.58 16.40
C VAL A 2 7.75 -16.36 15.78
N ARG A 3 9.00 -16.50 15.35
CA ARG A 3 9.72 -15.46 14.62
C ARG A 3 9.19 -15.49 13.19
N PHE A 4 8.41 -14.49 12.81
CA PHE A 4 8.05 -14.29 11.41
C PHE A 4 9.34 -13.99 10.65
N PHE A 5 9.88 -15.00 9.97
CA PHE A 5 10.96 -14.82 9.02
C PHE A 5 10.41 -14.07 7.80
N PHE A 6 10.35 -12.74 7.91
CA PHE A 6 10.41 -11.92 6.72
C PHE A 6 11.83 -12.09 6.18
N PHE A 7 11.95 -12.72 5.02
CA PHE A 7 13.22 -13.02 4.38
C PHE A 7 14.05 -11.72 4.28
N SER A 8 15.09 -11.59 5.11
CA SER A 8 16.08 -10.52 4.98
C SER A 8 16.82 -10.75 3.67
N TRP A 9 16.44 -9.96 2.68
CA TRP A 9 16.80 -10.18 1.31
C TRP A 9 18.17 -9.54 1.04
N GLN A 10 19.25 -10.28 1.29
CA GLN A 10 20.63 -9.81 1.11
C GLN A 10 21.34 -10.73 0.09
N GLY A 11 21.29 -10.37 -1.21
CA GLY A 11 22.14 -10.97 -2.24
C GLY A 11 21.50 -11.19 -3.63
N THR A 12 22.29 -11.04 -4.69
CA THR A 12 21.91 -11.20 -6.10
C THR A 12 21.43 -12.61 -6.47
N TYR A 13 21.87 -13.65 -5.75
CA TYR A 13 21.39 -15.03 -5.93
C TYR A 13 19.93 -15.20 -5.51
N SER A 14 19.50 -14.42 -4.51
CA SER A 14 18.13 -14.46 -4.01
C SER A 14 17.13 -13.99 -5.09
N THR A 15 17.53 -13.05 -5.98
CA THR A 15 16.64 -12.46 -7.03
C THR A 15 16.41 -13.46 -8.11
N LYS A 16 17.48 -14.14 -8.50
CA LYS A 16 17.42 -15.13 -9.56
C LYS A 16 16.54 -16.29 -9.13
N ILE A 17 16.67 -16.75 -7.89
CA ILE A 17 15.84 -17.83 -7.34
C ILE A 17 14.38 -17.38 -7.20
N PHE A 18 14.11 -16.19 -6.68
CA PHE A 18 12.75 -15.68 -6.51
C PHE A 18 12.05 -15.40 -7.85
N SER A 19 12.74 -14.75 -8.79
CA SER A 19 12.21 -14.51 -10.13
C SER A 19 11.98 -15.82 -10.89
N LEU A 20 12.88 -16.80 -10.76
CA LEU A 20 12.68 -18.13 -11.34
C LEU A 20 11.48 -18.85 -10.72
N ALA A 21 11.30 -18.75 -9.39
CA ALA A 21 10.13 -19.30 -8.72
C ALA A 21 8.82 -18.66 -9.20
N ILE A 22 8.77 -17.33 -9.36
CA ILE A 22 7.62 -16.62 -9.92
C ILE A 22 7.32 -17.11 -11.35
N LEU A 23 8.34 -17.24 -12.19
CA LEU A 23 8.16 -17.69 -13.58
C LEU A 23 7.67 -19.15 -13.64
N LEU A 24 8.21 -20.04 -12.81
CA LEU A 24 7.77 -21.43 -12.72
C LEU A 24 6.34 -21.53 -12.17
N SER A 25 5.99 -20.73 -11.16
CA SER A 25 4.62 -20.63 -10.65
C SER A 25 3.67 -20.06 -11.71
N SER A 26 4.08 -19.06 -12.47
CA SER A 26 3.29 -18.50 -13.57
C SER A 26 3.03 -19.55 -14.65
N LEU A 27 4.06 -20.30 -15.06
CA LEU A 27 3.93 -21.40 -16.02
C LEU A 27 2.97 -22.49 -15.51
N PHE A 28 3.10 -22.88 -14.24
CA PHE A 28 2.24 -23.86 -13.61
C PHE A 28 0.78 -23.37 -13.52
N VAL A 29 0.57 -22.13 -13.09
CA VAL A 29 -0.77 -21.52 -12.95
C VAL A 29 -1.43 -21.32 -14.32
N TYR A 30 -0.71 -20.83 -15.33
CA TYR A 30 -1.24 -20.67 -16.69
C TYR A 30 -1.73 -22.00 -17.27
N ASN A 31 -0.95 -23.08 -17.10
CA ASN A 31 -1.34 -24.40 -17.58
C ASN A 31 -2.62 -24.93 -16.92
N GLN A 32 -2.85 -24.59 -15.64
CA GLN A 32 -4.08 -25.00 -14.94
C GLN A 32 -5.30 -24.18 -15.36
N LEU A 33 -5.14 -22.89 -15.68
CA LEU A 33 -6.25 -22.04 -16.08
C LEU A 33 -6.93 -22.56 -17.35
N ASP A 34 -6.17 -23.06 -18.33
CA ASP A 34 -6.73 -23.58 -19.57
C ASP A 34 -7.63 -24.80 -19.36
N ARG A 35 -7.35 -25.60 -18.32
CA ARG A 35 -8.09 -26.82 -17.98
C ARG A 35 -9.40 -26.57 -17.21
N LEU A 36 -9.66 -25.32 -16.81
CA LEU A 36 -10.89 -24.95 -16.12
C LEU A 36 -12.09 -24.90 -17.07
N ARG A 37 -13.28 -25.19 -16.54
CA ARG A 37 -14.54 -25.10 -17.28
C ARG A 37 -14.78 -23.66 -17.75
N SER A 38 -15.37 -23.50 -18.94
CA SER A 38 -15.64 -22.19 -19.54
C SER A 38 -16.58 -21.33 -18.69
N GLU A 39 -17.55 -21.94 -18.01
CA GLU A 39 -18.48 -21.24 -17.11
C GLU A 39 -17.77 -20.70 -15.85
N PHE A 40 -16.75 -21.42 -15.37
CA PHE A 40 -15.95 -20.95 -14.25
C PHE A 40 -15.04 -19.79 -14.65
N LYS A 41 -14.44 -19.85 -15.85
CA LYS A 41 -13.63 -18.76 -16.41
C LYS A 41 -14.46 -17.48 -16.55
N SER A 42 -15.64 -17.57 -17.16
CA SER A 42 -16.52 -16.40 -17.32
C SER A 42 -17.01 -15.85 -15.97
N GLY A 43 -17.29 -16.71 -15.00
CA GLY A 43 -17.62 -16.30 -13.63
C GLY A 43 -16.45 -15.61 -12.92
N LEU A 44 -15.23 -16.12 -13.08
CA LEU A 44 -14.03 -15.51 -12.53
C LEU A 44 -13.75 -14.14 -13.16
N ASP A 45 -13.87 -14.02 -14.48
CA ASP A 45 -13.70 -12.75 -15.19
C ASP A 45 -14.73 -11.70 -14.72
N ALA A 46 -15.99 -12.12 -14.56
CA ALA A 46 -17.05 -11.26 -14.03
C ALA A 46 -16.76 -10.82 -12.59
N LEU A 47 -16.26 -11.72 -11.74
CA LEU A 47 -15.89 -11.40 -10.37
C LEU A 47 -14.70 -10.43 -10.30
N VAL A 48 -13.65 -10.69 -11.08
CA VAL A 48 -12.48 -9.82 -11.17
C VAL A 48 -12.90 -8.42 -11.60
N LYS A 49 -13.67 -8.33 -12.69
CA LYS A 49 -14.23 -7.06 -13.17
C LYS A 49 -15.06 -6.36 -12.09
N TYR A 50 -15.95 -7.10 -11.42
CA TYR A 50 -16.79 -6.57 -10.34
C TYR A 50 -15.96 -5.96 -9.20
N ILE A 51 -14.90 -6.66 -8.78
CA ILE A 51 -14.01 -6.19 -7.71
C ILE A 51 -13.25 -4.95 -8.17
N PHE A 52 -12.62 -4.95 -9.34
CA PHE A 52 -11.84 -3.80 -9.80
C PHE A 52 -12.69 -2.55 -10.05
N GLU A 53 -13.92 -2.71 -10.53
CA GLU A 53 -14.83 -1.58 -10.77
C GLU A 53 -15.38 -0.98 -9.47
N ARG A 54 -15.56 -1.78 -8.41
CA ARG A 54 -16.22 -1.35 -7.17
C ARG A 54 -15.28 -1.12 -5.99
N THR A 55 -14.06 -1.64 -6.05
CA THR A 55 -13.11 -1.50 -4.93
C THR A 55 -12.64 -0.06 -4.84
N ARG A 56 -12.97 0.60 -3.73
CA ARG A 56 -12.48 1.94 -3.44
C ARG A 56 -11.07 1.85 -2.84
N PRO A 57 -10.22 2.86 -3.10
CA PRO A 57 -8.93 2.95 -2.42
C PRO A 57 -9.11 2.85 -0.90
N LYS A 58 -8.22 2.10 -0.24
CA LYS A 58 -8.25 1.98 1.23
C LYS A 58 -8.05 3.37 1.83
N ARG A 59 -8.87 3.71 2.82
CA ARG A 59 -8.82 4.99 3.53
C ARG A 59 -8.70 4.77 5.03
N LEU A 60 -8.06 5.72 5.69
CA LEU A 60 -8.04 5.85 7.14
C LEU A 60 -8.48 7.29 7.46
N GLY A 61 -9.70 7.42 7.98
CA GLY A 61 -10.38 8.71 8.07
C GLY A 61 -10.56 9.35 6.68
N ALA A 62 -10.12 10.61 6.55
CA ALA A 62 -10.15 11.35 5.29
C ALA A 62 -9.00 10.98 4.34
N THR A 63 -7.96 10.30 4.82
CA THR A 63 -6.72 10.08 4.07
C THR A 63 -6.78 8.79 3.26
N VAL A 64 -6.43 8.87 1.97
CA VAL A 64 -6.22 7.68 1.13
C VAL A 64 -4.90 7.03 1.52
N MET A 65 -4.95 5.73 1.80
CA MET A 65 -3.80 4.94 2.21
C MET A 65 -2.96 4.60 0.97
N THR A 66 -1.92 5.39 0.74
CA THR A 66 -0.93 5.17 -0.32
C THR A 66 0.07 4.07 0.07
N GLY A 67 0.90 3.62 -0.89
CA GLY A 67 1.93 2.61 -0.65
C GLY A 67 2.87 2.94 0.52
N PRO A 68 3.46 4.16 0.60
CA PRO A 68 4.30 4.55 1.72
C PRO A 68 3.59 4.54 3.08
N ILE A 69 2.31 4.95 3.12
CA ILE A 69 1.49 4.90 4.33
C ILE A 69 1.28 3.46 4.78
N LEU A 70 0.87 2.61 3.86
CA LEU A 70 0.63 1.19 4.14
C LEU A 70 1.90 0.51 4.65
N ALA A 71 3.05 0.79 4.03
CA ALA A 71 4.34 0.25 4.45
C ALA A 71 4.70 0.69 5.88
N GLY A 72 4.52 1.97 6.20
CA GLY A 72 4.79 2.51 7.54
C GLY A 72 3.91 1.90 8.63
N ILE A 73 2.59 1.78 8.39
CA ILE A 73 1.66 1.13 9.33
C ILE A 73 2.02 -0.36 9.48
N THR A 74 2.35 -1.03 8.38
CA THR A 74 2.75 -2.45 8.40
C THR A 74 4.01 -2.66 9.24
N GLN A 75 5.00 -1.76 9.14
CA GLN A 75 6.19 -1.82 9.98
C GLN A 75 5.85 -1.70 11.47
N SER A 76 5.01 -0.73 11.83
CA SER A 76 4.54 -0.56 13.23
C SER A 76 3.82 -1.81 13.75
N TYR A 77 3.04 -2.49 12.90
CA TYR A 77 2.40 -3.77 13.27
C TYR A 77 3.41 -4.89 13.49
N LEU A 78 4.40 -5.00 12.60
CA LEU A 78 5.47 -5.99 12.76
C LEU A 78 6.23 -5.75 14.06
N ASP A 79 6.53 -4.50 14.39
CA ASP A 79 7.23 -4.15 15.64
C ASP A 79 6.38 -4.51 16.86
N ALA A 80 5.08 -4.25 16.85
CA ALA A 80 4.17 -4.64 17.92
C ALA A 80 4.14 -6.17 18.11
N ILE A 81 3.95 -6.92 17.01
CA ILE A 81 3.90 -8.39 17.01
C ILE A 81 5.23 -8.98 17.50
N ASN A 82 6.36 -8.46 17.00
CA ASN A 82 7.69 -8.95 17.37
C ASN A 82 8.01 -8.70 18.85
N ASN A 83 7.43 -7.67 19.45
CA ASN A 83 7.57 -7.34 20.87
C ASN A 83 6.46 -7.94 21.76
N GLY A 84 5.61 -8.82 21.22
CA GLY A 84 4.54 -9.48 21.98
C GLY A 84 3.35 -8.58 22.34
N ALA A 85 3.28 -7.39 21.75
CA ALA A 85 2.16 -6.46 21.89
C ALA A 85 1.07 -6.73 20.84
N VAL A 86 -0.16 -6.30 21.13
CA VAL A 86 -1.25 -6.33 20.16
C VAL A 86 -1.14 -5.12 19.23
N PRO A 87 -1.06 -5.31 17.90
CA PRO A 87 -1.01 -4.19 16.97
C PRO A 87 -2.31 -3.38 17.03
N THR A 88 -2.21 -2.05 17.15
CA THR A 88 -3.38 -1.17 17.15
C THR A 88 -3.35 -0.16 16.01
N ILE A 89 -4.46 -0.05 15.28
CA ILE A 89 -4.58 0.85 14.12
C ILE A 89 -4.31 2.31 14.51
N SER A 90 -4.86 2.74 15.64
CA SER A 90 -4.77 4.13 16.08
C SER A 90 -3.34 4.55 16.43
N SER A 91 -2.63 3.75 17.21
CA SER A 91 -1.23 4.07 17.59
C SER A 91 -0.34 4.01 16.36
N SER A 92 -0.47 2.99 15.51
CA SER A 92 0.36 2.86 14.31
C SER A 92 0.17 4.00 13.31
N TRP A 93 -1.04 4.53 13.18
CA TRP A 93 -1.29 5.73 12.38
C TRP A 93 -0.65 6.98 13.00
N GLN A 94 -0.81 7.18 14.31
CA GLN A 94 -0.24 8.33 15.03
C GLN A 94 1.29 8.32 14.98
N ASP A 95 1.90 7.16 15.20
CA ASP A 95 3.35 6.98 15.16
C ASP A 95 3.89 7.26 13.76
N TYR A 96 3.23 6.73 12.73
CA TYR A 96 3.59 7.01 11.34
C TYR A 96 3.43 8.50 11.01
N ALA A 97 2.28 9.09 11.31
CA ALA A 97 1.99 10.51 11.02
C ALA A 97 2.92 11.47 11.79
N SER A 98 3.45 11.05 12.93
CA SER A 98 4.38 11.83 13.76
C SER A 98 5.84 11.70 13.31
N GLN A 99 6.13 10.92 12.26
CA GLN A 99 7.49 10.82 11.72
C GLN A 99 7.97 12.21 11.26
N PRO A 100 9.19 12.66 11.68
CA PRO A 100 9.68 14.01 11.40
C PRO A 100 9.62 14.39 9.92
N PHE A 101 9.93 13.44 9.04
CA PHE A 101 9.88 13.63 7.59
C PHE A 101 8.47 13.96 7.08
N LEU A 102 7.44 13.27 7.57
CA LEU A 102 6.06 13.51 7.14
C LEU A 102 5.48 14.79 7.72
N VAL A 103 5.84 15.11 8.98
CA VAL A 103 5.48 16.39 9.60
C VAL A 103 6.07 17.54 8.78
N MET A 104 7.34 17.44 8.38
CA MET A 104 7.98 18.44 7.52
C MET A 104 7.28 18.56 6.16
N ILE A 105 6.99 17.45 5.46
CA ILE A 105 6.26 17.48 4.19
C ILE A 105 4.88 18.12 4.32
N SER A 106 4.13 17.75 5.35
CA SER A 106 2.79 18.31 5.57
C SER A 106 2.84 19.79 5.90
N TYR A 107 3.84 20.23 6.67
CA TYR A 107 4.09 21.64 6.95
C TYR A 107 4.46 22.42 5.69
N ASP A 108 5.39 21.91 4.88
CA ASP A 108 5.82 22.55 3.64
C ASP A 108 4.68 22.67 2.64
N SER A 109 3.88 21.60 2.48
CA SER A 109 2.69 21.60 1.64
C SER A 109 1.64 22.61 2.11
N ALA A 110 1.40 22.69 3.43
CA ALA A 110 0.50 23.69 4.00
C ALA A 110 1.02 25.12 3.80
N ALA A 111 2.32 25.34 3.96
CA ALA A 111 2.96 26.63 3.73
C ALA A 111 2.89 27.07 2.26
N GLU A 112 3.02 26.13 1.32
CA GLU A 112 2.87 26.39 -0.11
C GLU A 112 1.43 26.76 -0.48
N ILE A 113 0.45 26.00 0.03
CA ILE A 113 -0.98 26.33 -0.15
C ILE A 113 -1.28 27.72 0.43
N TYR A 114 -0.81 28.00 1.65
CA TYR A 114 -0.96 29.32 2.27
C TYR A 114 -0.35 30.44 1.41
N LYS A 115 0.89 30.28 0.94
CA LYS A 115 1.55 31.26 0.06
C LYS A 115 0.78 31.49 -1.24
N SER A 116 0.18 30.44 -1.81
CA SER A 116 -0.59 30.55 -3.05
C SER A 116 -1.85 31.42 -2.92
N TYR A 117 -2.44 31.56 -1.72
CA TYR A 117 -3.55 32.48 -1.47
C TYR A 117 -3.15 33.95 -1.51
N PHE A 118 -1.88 34.28 -1.27
CA PHE A 118 -1.37 35.66 -1.30
C PHE A 118 -0.72 36.03 -2.64
N ASP A 119 -0.77 35.13 -3.63
CA ASP A 119 -0.28 35.39 -4.97
C ASP A 119 -1.20 36.40 -5.69
N ARG A 120 -0.75 37.65 -5.73
CA ARG A 120 -1.48 38.80 -6.33
C ARG A 120 -1.53 38.77 -7.87
N SER A 121 -0.98 37.73 -8.51
CA SER A 121 -1.07 37.56 -9.97
C SER A 121 -2.44 37.03 -10.43
N LYS A 122 -3.27 36.52 -9.52
CA LYS A 122 -4.64 36.10 -9.79
C LYS A 122 -5.61 37.29 -9.59
N PRO A 123 -6.45 37.65 -10.58
CA PRO A 123 -7.46 38.69 -10.38
C PRO A 123 -8.44 38.27 -9.27
N ALA A 124 -8.91 39.23 -8.48
CA ALA A 124 -9.89 38.95 -7.45
C ALA A 124 -11.14 38.35 -8.10
N GLU A 125 -11.50 37.13 -7.72
CA GLU A 125 -12.81 36.57 -8.05
C GLU A 125 -13.86 37.40 -7.31
N GLU A 126 -14.48 38.33 -8.05
CA GLU A 126 -15.63 39.10 -7.60
C GLU A 126 -16.78 38.14 -7.29
N VAL A 127 -17.26 38.16 -6.05
CA VAL A 127 -18.48 37.51 -5.56
C VAL A 127 -19.67 38.42 -5.82
#